data_AF-A0AAD3CFU8-F1
#
_entry.id   AF-A0AAD3CFU8-F1
#
_cell.length_a   1.000
_cell.length_b   1.000
_cell.length_c   1.000
_cell.angle_alpha   90.00
_cell.angle_beta   90.00
_cell.angle_gamma   90.00
#
_symmetry.space_group_name_H-M   'P 1'
#
loop_
_entity.id
_entity.type
_entity.pdbx_description
1 polymer ?
#
loop_
_entity_poly.entity_id
_entity_poly.type
_entity_poly.pdbx_seq_one_letter_code
_entity_poly.pdbx_strand_id
1 'polypeptide(L)'
;MQAARHFVFCLSLVVLVGASTAFAPLSVQTVLKKKDAVLLHSISSSSVHHANGHHMYNTQPITNIQPYNGPKGDMTQMEYGMTITLSGASSFNILVGPSSVAQGKGLFLAPHESSLSVTIPIGTPLCRYPSGQFTSQPQGDKCVLFAFTQNQPEATPVFFQEKLMSLADAIKNISFSSGSLRKSTRLLYGHEVHLYRHKMDIIPSDGDNIFVPHEDVKKMYQEMTLAAFANDLAFDWDISEELYNDRVDNLNVLQFVWELKQDTWTGGLVPVAPILCANRDIRLEGMLPMEVGLAYGFQFWQDAAQKKLIQEDSTVNDDNNSSSSTLKNSSTELVSSTLGL
;
A
#
# COMPACT_ATOMS: atom_id res chain seq x y z
N MET A 1 -20.29 29.13 -13.09
CA MET A 1 -20.64 27.69 -13.11
C MET A 1 -19.92 27.04 -14.28
N GLN A 2 -19.31 25.87 -14.00
CA GLN A 2 -18.50 25.03 -14.90
C GLN A 2 -17.19 25.64 -15.43
N ALA A 3 -16.08 25.29 -14.76
CA ALA A 3 -14.79 25.08 -15.41
C ALA A 3 -13.94 24.13 -14.54
N ALA A 4 -13.74 22.90 -15.02
CA ALA A 4 -12.62 22.06 -14.60
C ALA A 4 -11.96 21.55 -15.87
N ARG A 5 -10.84 22.21 -16.24
CA ARG A 5 -9.91 21.77 -17.28
C ARG A 5 -8.58 21.43 -16.60
N HIS A 6 -8.00 20.32 -17.07
CA HIS A 6 -6.63 19.87 -16.79
C HIS A 6 -5.59 20.97 -16.98
N PHE A 7 -4.45 20.90 -16.29
CA PHE A 7 -3.14 21.25 -16.89
C PHE A 7 -1.95 20.65 -16.12
N VAL A 8 -0.90 20.36 -16.91
CA VAL A 8 0.44 19.80 -16.65
C VAL A 8 1.49 20.91 -16.78
N PHE A 9 2.71 20.78 -16.20
CA PHE A 9 4.08 21.19 -16.68
C PHE A 9 5.05 21.32 -15.46
N CYS A 10 6.39 21.13 -15.46
CA CYS A 10 7.57 21.31 -16.36
C CYS A 10 8.68 20.28 -15.96
N LEU A 11 9.62 19.75 -16.77
CA LEU A 11 10.62 20.22 -17.78
C LEU A 11 12.05 20.48 -17.22
N SER A 12 13.06 19.69 -17.67
CA SER A 12 14.52 19.98 -17.90
C SER A 12 15.26 18.66 -18.25
N LEU A 13 15.67 18.34 -19.49
CA LEU A 13 16.88 18.68 -20.29
C LEU A 13 18.24 18.17 -19.76
N VAL A 14 18.91 17.26 -20.50
CA VAL A 14 20.32 17.25 -21.02
C VAL A 14 20.72 15.84 -21.57
N VAL A 15 21.72 15.81 -22.45
CA VAL A 15 21.95 14.96 -23.65
C VAL A 15 22.97 13.80 -23.50
N LEU A 16 22.74 12.75 -24.32
CA LEU A 16 23.54 11.59 -24.83
C LEU A 16 25.05 11.40 -24.56
N VAL A 17 25.47 10.12 -24.38
CA VAL A 17 26.32 9.20 -25.23
C VAL A 17 26.48 7.89 -24.38
N GLY A 18 26.19 6.63 -24.75
CA GLY A 18 26.58 5.72 -25.86
C GLY A 18 27.48 4.62 -25.23
N ALA A 19 27.22 3.29 -25.24
CA ALA A 19 27.05 2.38 -26.37
C ALA A 19 26.60 0.94 -25.94
N SER A 20 25.93 0.28 -26.89
CA SER A 20 25.74 -1.15 -27.26
C SER A 20 26.45 -2.28 -26.48
N THR A 21 25.83 -3.45 -26.24
CA THR A 21 25.47 -4.51 -27.23
C THR A 21 24.16 -5.25 -26.85
N ALA A 22 23.13 -5.32 -27.69
CA ALA A 22 22.89 -6.24 -28.81
C ALA A 22 22.68 -7.72 -28.43
N PHE A 23 21.41 -8.17 -28.41
CA PHE A 23 20.93 -9.42 -29.05
C PHE A 23 19.40 -9.34 -29.26
N ALA A 24 18.98 -9.65 -30.48
CA ALA A 24 17.60 -9.84 -30.94
C ALA A 24 17.63 -11.03 -31.94
N PRO A 25 16.51 -11.55 -32.47
CA PRO A 25 15.13 -11.55 -32.00
C PRO A 25 14.52 -12.98 -31.99
N LEU A 26 13.35 -13.17 -31.38
CA LEU A 26 12.46 -14.27 -31.76
C LEU A 26 11.01 -13.76 -31.82
N SER A 27 10.57 -13.51 -33.05
CA SER A 27 9.24 -13.74 -33.62
C SER A 27 8.02 -13.56 -32.70
N VAL A 28 7.35 -12.40 -32.84
CA VAL A 28 5.94 -12.23 -32.45
C VAL A 28 5.08 -12.37 -33.71
N GLN A 29 4.28 -13.44 -33.77
CA GLN A 29 3.04 -13.42 -34.54
C GLN A 29 1.93 -12.91 -33.64
N THR A 30 1.38 -11.75 -34.01
CA THR A 30 0.10 -11.27 -33.51
C THR A 30 -1.01 -12.14 -34.11
N VAL A 31 -1.89 -12.72 -33.29
CA VAL A 31 -3.34 -12.82 -33.52
C VAL A 31 -4.04 -13.39 -32.26
N LEU A 32 -5.13 -12.72 -31.85
CA LEU A 32 -6.28 -13.14 -31.02
C LEU A 32 -6.26 -13.00 -29.48
N LYS A 33 -7.07 -12.02 -29.05
CA LYS A 33 -8.13 -12.07 -28.02
C LYS A 33 -8.00 -13.11 -26.89
N LYS A 34 -8.01 -12.55 -25.67
CA LYS A 34 -8.66 -13.06 -24.44
C LYS A 34 -7.81 -13.94 -23.53
N LYS A 35 -7.72 -13.48 -22.28
CA LYS A 35 -7.42 -14.21 -21.03
C LYS A 35 -6.06 -14.88 -20.93
N ASP A 36 -5.14 -14.21 -20.24
CA ASP A 36 -4.25 -14.85 -19.28
C ASP A 36 -4.14 -13.92 -18.08
N ALA A 37 -4.65 -14.37 -16.93
CA ALA A 37 -4.37 -13.76 -15.65
C ALA A 37 -3.10 -14.42 -15.12
N VAL A 38 -2.11 -13.64 -14.72
CA VAL A 38 -0.94 -14.14 -13.98
C VAL A 38 -1.45 -14.79 -12.69
N LEU A 39 -1.41 -16.12 -12.67
CA LEU A 39 -1.79 -16.94 -11.54
C LEU A 39 -0.77 -16.66 -10.41
N LEU A 40 -1.20 -15.97 -9.34
CA LEU A 40 -0.53 -16.14 -8.06
C LEU A 40 -0.70 -17.61 -7.68
N HIS A 41 0.43 -18.31 -7.52
CA HIS A 41 0.46 -19.74 -7.23
C HIS A 41 -0.55 -20.11 -6.14
N SER A 42 -1.26 -21.21 -6.34
CA SER A 42 -2.22 -21.78 -5.39
C SER A 42 -1.64 -21.80 -3.96
N ILE A 43 -2.15 -20.93 -3.09
CA ILE A 43 -1.73 -20.88 -1.69
C ILE A 43 -2.40 -22.04 -0.99
N SER A 44 -1.60 -23.04 -0.61
CA SER A 44 -2.04 -24.07 0.33
C SER A 44 -1.84 -23.53 1.75
N SER A 45 -2.93 -23.25 2.45
CA SER A 45 -2.88 -22.96 3.88
C SER A 45 -2.53 -24.26 4.63
N SER A 46 -1.24 -24.55 4.75
CA SER A 46 -0.74 -25.65 5.59
C SER A 46 -0.68 -25.19 7.04
N SER A 47 -1.65 -25.64 7.83
CA SER A 47 -1.64 -25.53 9.30
C SER A 47 -0.58 -26.48 9.87
N VAL A 48 0.48 -25.93 10.46
CA VAL A 48 1.46 -26.70 11.22
C VAL A 48 1.32 -26.31 12.68
N HIS A 49 0.85 -27.26 13.49
CA HIS A 49 0.72 -27.14 14.93
C HIS A 49 2.09 -27.14 15.61
N HIS A 50 2.56 -25.98 16.05
CA HIS A 50 3.50 -25.91 17.18
C HIS A 50 3.03 -24.89 18.21
N ALA A 51 2.79 -25.39 19.42
CA ALA A 51 2.25 -24.69 20.56
C ALA A 51 3.32 -23.79 21.19
N ASN A 52 3.08 -22.47 21.22
CA ASN A 52 3.17 -21.62 22.41
C ASN A 52 2.59 -20.24 22.07
N GLY A 53 1.68 -19.77 22.93
CA GLY A 53 0.66 -18.78 22.58
C GLY A 53 1.14 -17.36 22.35
N HIS A 54 0.46 -16.68 21.42
CA HIS A 54 -0.15 -15.36 21.52
C HIS A 54 -1.13 -15.25 20.33
N HIS A 55 -2.39 -14.87 20.59
CA HIS A 55 -3.53 -14.82 19.65
C HIS A 55 -3.40 -15.66 18.37
N MET A 56 -3.50 -16.98 18.51
CA MET A 56 -3.59 -17.87 17.37
C MET A 56 -4.94 -17.66 16.66
N TYR A 57 -4.87 -17.31 15.38
CA TYR A 57 -5.99 -17.35 14.44
C TYR A 57 -6.75 -18.67 14.62
N ASN A 58 -7.99 -18.60 15.11
CA ASN A 58 -8.80 -19.76 15.41
C ASN A 58 -9.21 -20.44 14.08
N THR A 59 -8.64 -21.60 13.76
CA THR A 59 -8.91 -22.35 12.51
C THR A 59 -10.07 -23.34 12.64
N GLN A 60 -10.92 -23.23 13.66
CA GLN A 60 -12.17 -23.99 13.69
C GLN A 60 -13.04 -23.52 12.52
N PRO A 61 -13.71 -24.42 11.76
CA PRO A 61 -14.65 -23.99 10.73
C PRO A 61 -15.79 -23.20 11.40
N ILE A 62 -15.70 -21.87 11.33
CA ILE A 62 -16.70 -20.96 11.88
C ILE A 62 -17.90 -21.01 10.94
N THR A 63 -18.86 -21.88 11.21
CA THR A 63 -20.10 -21.97 10.44
C THR A 63 -21.02 -20.76 10.62
N ASN A 64 -20.63 -19.78 11.46
CA ASN A 64 -21.41 -18.60 11.82
C ASN A 64 -20.74 -17.25 11.44
N ILE A 65 -19.94 -17.20 10.37
CA ILE A 65 -19.48 -15.90 9.85
C ILE A 65 -20.68 -15.21 9.19
N GLN A 66 -21.03 -14.03 9.70
CA GLN A 66 -22.07 -13.19 9.10
C GLN A 66 -21.62 -12.72 7.72
N PRO A 67 -22.53 -12.67 6.72
CA PRO A 67 -22.21 -12.08 5.44
C PRO A 67 -21.70 -10.65 5.60
N TYR A 68 -20.59 -10.35 4.92
CA TYR A 68 -20.14 -8.98 4.79
C TYR A 68 -21.22 -8.18 4.07
N ASN A 69 -21.55 -7.01 4.61
CA ASN A 69 -22.60 -6.14 4.08
C ASN A 69 -22.04 -4.73 3.87
N GLY A 70 -20.99 -4.64 3.06
CA GLY A 70 -20.40 -3.37 2.65
C GLY A 70 -21.24 -2.63 1.59
N PRO A 71 -20.81 -1.44 1.16
CA PRO A 71 -21.44 -0.69 0.08
C PRO A 71 -21.50 -1.53 -1.21
N LYS A 72 -22.68 -1.58 -1.85
CA LYS A 72 -22.90 -2.41 -3.05
C LYS A 72 -22.61 -1.62 -4.31
N GLY A 73 -21.82 -2.19 -5.21
CA GLY A 73 -21.57 -1.64 -6.53
C GLY A 73 -22.54 -2.18 -7.58
N ASP A 74 -22.62 -1.49 -8.72
CA ASP A 74 -23.28 -1.99 -9.93
C ASP A 74 -22.28 -2.81 -10.76
N MET A 75 -22.58 -4.10 -10.98
CA MET A 75 -21.73 -5.00 -11.75
C MET A 75 -21.46 -4.49 -13.18
N THR A 76 -22.38 -3.74 -13.77
CA THR A 76 -22.22 -3.21 -15.14
C THR A 76 -21.20 -2.06 -15.23
N GLN A 77 -20.83 -1.48 -14.09
CA GLN A 77 -19.85 -0.40 -13.96
C GLN A 77 -18.49 -0.89 -13.45
N MET A 78 -18.34 -2.20 -13.20
CA MET A 78 -17.10 -2.78 -12.70
C MET A 78 -16.09 -2.98 -13.83
N GLU A 79 -14.89 -2.47 -13.61
CA GLU A 79 -13.68 -2.84 -14.33
C GLU A 79 -13.13 -4.14 -13.70
N TYR A 80 -12.97 -5.17 -14.52
CA TYR A 80 -12.48 -6.46 -14.04
C TYR A 80 -10.99 -6.40 -13.72
N GLY A 81 -10.61 -6.79 -12.50
CA GLY A 81 -9.22 -6.91 -12.06
C GLY A 81 -8.71 -8.35 -12.22
N MET A 82 -9.10 -9.24 -11.29
CA MET A 82 -8.64 -10.64 -11.28
C MET A 82 -9.61 -11.58 -10.55
N THR A 83 -9.50 -12.88 -10.80
CA THR A 83 -10.15 -13.93 -10.01
C THR A 83 -9.12 -14.61 -9.12
N ILE A 84 -9.47 -14.80 -7.84
CA ILE A 84 -8.69 -15.60 -6.89
C ILE A 84 -9.45 -16.89 -6.62
N THR A 85 -8.74 -18.03 -6.72
CA THR A 85 -9.25 -19.34 -6.36
C THR A 85 -8.66 -19.79 -5.03
N LEU A 86 -9.52 -20.08 -4.06
CA LEU A 86 -9.14 -20.57 -2.75
C LEU A 86 -8.93 -22.08 -2.79
N SER A 87 -8.15 -22.59 -1.83
CA SER A 87 -8.04 -24.04 -1.59
C SER A 87 -9.42 -24.61 -1.30
N GLY A 88 -9.92 -25.51 -2.16
CA GLY A 88 -11.29 -26.03 -2.08
C GLY A 88 -12.23 -25.57 -3.21
N ALA A 89 -11.69 -24.99 -4.28
CA ALA A 89 -12.39 -24.65 -5.53
C ALA A 89 -13.45 -23.54 -5.44
N SER A 90 -13.58 -22.84 -4.31
CA SER A 90 -14.30 -21.58 -4.27
C SER A 90 -13.47 -20.47 -4.91
N SER A 91 -14.11 -19.52 -5.57
CA SER A 91 -13.41 -18.41 -6.22
C SER A 91 -14.18 -17.10 -6.04
N PHE A 92 -13.45 -16.00 -6.02
CA PHE A 92 -14.00 -14.65 -5.97
C PHE A 92 -13.26 -13.73 -6.92
N ASN A 93 -13.94 -12.67 -7.34
CA ASN A 93 -13.40 -11.63 -8.19
C ASN A 93 -12.98 -10.43 -7.35
N ILE A 94 -11.82 -9.87 -7.69
CA ILE A 94 -11.41 -8.53 -7.30
C ILE A 94 -11.71 -7.60 -8.47
N LEU A 95 -12.50 -6.58 -8.18
CA LEU A 95 -13.05 -5.65 -9.16
C LEU A 95 -12.70 -4.23 -8.73
N VAL A 96 -12.68 -3.32 -9.70
CA VAL A 96 -12.55 -1.89 -9.44
C VAL A 96 -13.71 -1.19 -10.11
N GLY A 97 -14.37 -0.27 -9.42
CA GLY A 97 -15.48 0.47 -9.98
C GLY A 97 -15.60 1.84 -9.34
N PRO A 98 -16.61 2.65 -9.71
CA PRO A 98 -16.93 3.88 -9.00
C PRO A 98 -17.11 3.58 -7.50
N SER A 99 -16.41 4.31 -6.63
CA SER A 99 -16.60 4.16 -5.18
C SER A 99 -17.99 4.62 -4.78
N SER A 100 -18.60 3.91 -3.83
CA SER A 100 -19.91 4.24 -3.28
C SER A 100 -19.83 5.30 -2.19
N VAL A 101 -18.63 5.52 -1.62
CA VAL A 101 -18.43 6.40 -0.46
C VAL A 101 -17.43 7.54 -0.72
N ALA A 102 -16.62 7.44 -1.77
CA ALA A 102 -15.61 8.45 -2.10
C ALA A 102 -15.74 8.91 -3.55
N GLN A 103 -15.22 10.10 -3.85
CA GLN A 103 -15.06 10.53 -5.24
C GLN A 103 -13.94 9.69 -5.90
N GLY A 104 -14.25 9.02 -7.00
CA GLY A 104 -13.28 8.23 -7.76
C GLY A 104 -13.61 6.74 -7.77
N LYS A 105 -12.59 5.91 -7.60
CA LYS A 105 -12.68 4.45 -7.72
C LYS A 105 -12.55 3.77 -6.35
N GLY A 106 -13.23 2.63 -6.20
CA GLY A 106 -13.17 1.75 -5.04
C GLY A 106 -12.76 0.33 -5.44
N LEU A 107 -12.28 -0.42 -4.45
CA LEU A 107 -11.96 -1.84 -4.57
C LEU A 107 -13.16 -2.67 -4.13
N PHE A 108 -13.56 -3.64 -4.95
CA PHE A 108 -14.73 -4.47 -4.71
C PHE A 108 -14.39 -5.96 -4.72
N LEU A 109 -15.09 -6.73 -3.90
CA LEU A 109 -15.08 -8.19 -3.93
C LEU A 109 -16.45 -8.73 -4.33
N ALA A 110 -16.47 -9.75 -5.18
CA ALA A 110 -17.70 -10.45 -5.55
C ALA A 110 -17.42 -11.96 -5.63
N PRO A 111 -18.36 -12.85 -5.25
CA PRO A 111 -18.23 -14.25 -5.59
C PRO A 111 -18.08 -14.45 -7.11
N HIS A 112 -17.28 -15.45 -7.51
CA HIS A 112 -17.16 -15.82 -8.92
C HIS A 112 -18.46 -16.49 -9.39
N GLU A 113 -18.79 -16.45 -10.69
CA GLU A 113 -20.07 -16.97 -11.24
C GLU A 113 -20.37 -18.43 -10.88
N SER A 114 -19.34 -19.22 -10.58
CA SER A 114 -19.45 -20.61 -10.13
C SER A 114 -19.77 -20.77 -8.65
N SER A 115 -19.90 -19.69 -7.87
CA SER A 115 -20.02 -19.70 -6.41
C SER A 115 -21.04 -18.66 -5.95
N LEU A 116 -22.16 -19.10 -5.37
CA LEU A 116 -23.16 -18.18 -4.80
C LEU A 116 -22.74 -17.59 -3.44
N SER A 117 -21.78 -18.23 -2.77
CA SER A 117 -21.17 -17.76 -1.55
C SER A 117 -19.72 -18.23 -1.48
N VAL A 118 -18.87 -17.40 -0.89
CA VAL A 118 -17.46 -17.69 -0.67
C VAL A 118 -17.03 -17.05 0.63
N THR A 119 -16.28 -17.80 1.44
CA THR A 119 -15.62 -17.28 2.64
C THR A 119 -14.15 -17.09 2.31
N ILE A 120 -13.68 -15.87 2.40
CA ILE A 120 -12.29 -15.48 2.25
C ILE A 120 -11.66 -15.52 3.65
N PRO A 121 -10.71 -16.42 3.92
CA PRO A 121 -10.08 -16.49 5.22
C PRO A 121 -9.29 -15.23 5.57
N ILE A 122 -9.21 -14.90 6.85
CA ILE A 122 -8.27 -13.92 7.38
C ILE A 122 -6.85 -14.20 6.86
N GLY A 123 -6.13 -13.14 6.51
CA GLY A 123 -4.78 -13.21 5.97
C GLY A 123 -4.67 -13.66 4.52
N THR A 124 -5.78 -13.87 3.83
CA THR A 124 -5.77 -14.10 2.38
C THR A 124 -5.18 -12.87 1.67
N PRO A 125 -4.07 -13.00 0.93
CA PRO A 125 -3.53 -11.91 0.15
C PRO A 125 -4.43 -11.65 -1.06
N LEU A 126 -4.83 -10.39 -1.23
CA LEU A 126 -5.72 -9.96 -2.31
C LEU A 126 -4.94 -9.34 -3.45
N CYS A 127 -4.08 -8.37 -3.14
CA CYS A 127 -3.24 -7.71 -4.13
C CYS A 127 -1.98 -7.13 -3.47
N ARG A 128 -0.95 -6.89 -4.27
CA ARG A 128 0.32 -6.30 -3.82
C ARG A 128 0.68 -5.11 -4.70
N TYR A 129 1.52 -4.21 -4.19
CA TYR A 129 2.23 -3.30 -5.08
C TYR A 129 3.28 -4.09 -5.88
N PRO A 130 3.34 -3.94 -7.21
CA PRO A 130 4.21 -4.77 -8.04
C PRO A 130 5.69 -4.40 -7.94
N SER A 131 5.99 -3.12 -7.71
CA SER A 131 7.34 -2.58 -7.58
C SER A 131 7.30 -1.17 -6.99
N GLY A 132 8.44 -0.72 -6.49
CA GLY A 132 8.65 0.60 -5.93
C GLY A 132 10.08 0.73 -5.42
N GLN A 133 10.35 1.86 -4.78
CA GLN A 133 11.66 2.17 -4.21
C GLN A 133 11.51 2.55 -2.74
N PHE A 134 12.51 2.22 -1.93
CA PHE A 134 12.61 2.70 -0.56
C PHE A 134 13.31 4.06 -0.54
N THR A 135 12.76 4.99 0.24
CA THR A 135 13.27 6.35 0.43
C THR A 135 13.06 6.77 1.89
N SER A 136 13.74 7.82 2.31
CA SER A 136 13.60 8.45 3.63
C SER A 136 12.59 9.60 3.66
N GLN A 137 12.02 9.96 2.50
CA GLN A 137 11.08 11.07 2.37
C GLN A 137 9.79 10.60 1.68
N PRO A 138 8.61 10.96 2.20
CA PRO A 138 7.36 10.63 1.54
C PRO A 138 7.28 11.37 0.20
N GLN A 139 7.05 10.61 -0.88
CA GLN A 139 6.80 11.15 -2.21
C GLN A 139 5.53 10.51 -2.77
N GLY A 140 4.64 11.34 -3.31
CA GLY A 140 3.33 10.91 -3.83
C GLY A 140 2.31 10.59 -2.73
N ASP A 141 1.09 10.29 -3.15
CA ASP A 141 -0.07 9.98 -2.30
C ASP A 141 -0.17 8.49 -1.93
N LYS A 142 0.65 7.62 -2.56
CA LYS A 142 0.65 6.17 -2.38
C LYS A 142 1.88 5.64 -1.65
N CYS A 143 2.65 6.50 -0.99
CA CYS A 143 3.79 6.06 -0.18
C CYS A 143 3.31 5.24 1.02
N VAL A 144 4.00 4.14 1.31
CA VAL A 144 3.67 3.25 2.43
C VAL A 144 4.84 3.24 3.40
N LEU A 145 4.56 3.65 4.64
CA LEU A 145 5.56 3.64 5.71
C LEU A 145 5.85 2.20 6.15
N PHE A 146 7.13 1.89 6.21
CA PHE A 146 7.70 0.69 6.80
C PHE A 146 8.28 1.07 8.17
N ALA A 147 7.43 1.05 9.19
CA ALA A 147 7.86 1.31 10.57
C ALA A 147 7.32 0.21 11.48
N PHE A 148 8.23 -0.59 12.03
CA PHE A 148 7.86 -1.56 13.05
C PHE A 148 7.91 -0.90 14.43
N THR A 149 6.85 -1.04 15.20
CA THR A 149 6.75 -0.42 16.51
C THR A 149 7.63 -1.18 17.51
N GLN A 150 8.31 -0.43 18.37
CA GLN A 150 9.34 -0.98 19.27
C GLN A 150 8.81 -2.01 20.28
N ASN A 151 7.49 -2.12 20.44
CA ASN A 151 6.87 -2.79 21.59
C ASN A 151 5.90 -3.91 21.24
N GLN A 152 5.65 -4.20 19.96
CA GLN A 152 4.64 -5.19 19.57
C GLN A 152 5.03 -6.07 18.36
N PRO A 153 6.26 -6.61 18.27
CA PRO A 153 6.62 -7.50 17.16
C PRO A 153 5.79 -8.79 17.11
N GLU A 154 5.24 -9.25 18.24
CA GLU A 154 4.34 -10.40 18.32
C GLU A 154 2.95 -10.11 17.74
N ALA A 155 2.51 -8.85 17.78
CA ALA A 155 1.21 -8.43 17.24
C ALA A 155 1.32 -7.84 15.83
N THR A 156 2.53 -7.61 15.32
CA THR A 156 2.73 -6.99 14.01
C THR A 156 2.67 -8.05 12.90
N PRO A 157 1.65 -8.04 12.02
CA PRO A 157 1.52 -9.03 10.96
C PRO A 157 2.48 -8.74 9.79
N VAL A 158 3.15 -9.78 9.31
CA VAL A 158 4.00 -9.74 8.12
C VAL A 158 3.74 -10.97 7.26
N PHE A 159 4.01 -10.84 5.96
CA PHE A 159 3.99 -11.95 5.03
C PHE A 159 5.42 -12.44 4.79
N PHE A 160 5.74 -13.65 5.23
CA PHE A 160 7.07 -14.24 5.08
C PHE A 160 6.94 -15.69 4.64
N GLN A 161 7.69 -16.08 3.60
CA GLN A 161 7.61 -17.43 3.01
C GLN A 161 6.18 -17.88 2.70
N GLU A 162 5.43 -17.00 2.02
CA GLU A 162 4.05 -17.25 1.60
C GLU A 162 3.05 -17.46 2.75
N LYS A 163 3.41 -17.06 3.97
CA LYS A 163 2.57 -17.20 5.16
C LYS A 163 2.44 -15.88 5.89
N LEU A 164 1.21 -15.56 6.29
CA LEU A 164 0.95 -14.51 7.26
C LEU A 164 1.38 -15.01 8.65
N MET A 165 2.27 -14.28 9.29
CA MET A 165 2.76 -14.58 10.64
C MET A 165 3.11 -13.29 11.40
N SER A 166 3.47 -13.40 12.67
CA SER A 166 4.02 -12.27 13.41
C SER A 166 5.42 -11.92 12.93
N LEU A 167 5.80 -10.65 13.01
CA LEU A 167 7.18 -10.21 12.76
C LEU A 167 8.17 -10.94 13.67
N ALA A 168 7.80 -11.16 14.94
CA ALA A 168 8.61 -11.91 15.88
C ALA A 168 8.92 -13.33 15.38
N ASP A 169 7.94 -14.03 14.80
CA ASP A 169 8.14 -15.39 14.30
C ASP A 169 8.94 -15.41 13.00
N ALA A 170 8.74 -14.42 12.11
CA ALA A 170 9.57 -14.27 10.92
C ALA A 170 11.06 -14.08 11.28
N ILE A 171 11.35 -13.21 12.26
CA ILE A 171 12.72 -12.98 12.76
C ILE A 171 13.29 -14.25 13.40
N LYS A 172 12.50 -14.94 14.24
CA LYS A 172 12.92 -16.21 14.85
C LYS A 172 13.29 -17.24 13.79
N ASN A 173 12.47 -17.40 12.75
CA ASN A 173 12.70 -18.36 11.67
C ASN A 173 14.09 -18.20 11.03
N ILE A 174 14.50 -16.97 10.69
CA ILE A 174 15.84 -16.75 10.13
C ILE A 174 16.96 -16.89 11.17
N SER A 175 16.70 -16.53 12.42
CA SER A 175 17.72 -16.60 13.49
C SER A 175 18.11 -18.04 13.80
N PHE A 176 17.15 -18.97 13.83
CA PHE A 176 17.40 -20.38 14.10
C PHE A 176 18.05 -21.11 12.92
N SER A 177 17.68 -20.76 11.69
CA SER A 177 18.28 -21.35 10.48
C SER A 177 19.77 -21.01 10.31
N SER A 178 20.23 -19.90 10.88
CA SER A 178 21.64 -19.47 10.75
C SER A 178 22.64 -20.23 11.64
N GLY A 179 22.17 -21.13 12.52
CA GLY A 179 23.04 -21.92 13.42
C GLY A 179 23.86 -21.09 14.41
N SER A 180 23.68 -19.76 14.42
CA SER A 180 24.42 -18.82 15.22
C SER A 180 23.44 -17.86 15.87
N LEU A 181 23.09 -18.13 17.13
CA LEU A 181 22.60 -17.11 18.08
C LEU A 181 23.71 -16.07 18.38
N ARG A 182 24.59 -15.75 17.42
CA ARG A 182 25.39 -14.55 17.50
C ARG A 182 24.41 -13.40 17.55
N LYS A 183 24.71 -12.42 18.42
CA LYS A 183 24.02 -11.14 18.58
C LYS A 183 24.04 -10.33 17.26
N SER A 184 23.48 -10.87 16.17
CA SER A 184 23.26 -10.11 14.96
C SER A 184 22.11 -9.17 15.27
N THR A 185 22.42 -7.87 15.40
CA THR A 185 21.41 -6.83 15.53
C THR A 185 20.76 -6.51 14.17
N ARG A 186 21.35 -6.98 13.07
CA ARG A 186 20.92 -6.71 11.69
C ARG A 186 20.02 -7.83 11.14
N LEU A 187 19.01 -8.22 11.91
CA LEU A 187 18.03 -9.24 11.48
C LEU A 187 16.87 -8.64 10.68
N LEU A 188 16.72 -7.33 10.67
CA LEU A 188 15.63 -6.62 10.03
C LEU A 188 16.15 -5.35 9.40
N TYR A 189 15.85 -5.15 8.12
CA TYR A 189 16.27 -3.96 7.38
C TYR A 189 15.76 -2.70 8.06
N GLY A 190 16.61 -1.68 8.15
CA GLY A 190 16.28 -0.40 8.78
C GLY A 190 15.99 -0.48 10.28
N HIS A 191 16.33 -1.58 10.96
CA HIS A 191 16.08 -1.73 12.39
C HIS A 191 17.22 -2.50 13.10
N GLU A 192 17.51 -2.13 14.34
CA GLU A 192 18.28 -2.94 15.26
C GLU A 192 17.35 -3.89 16.03
N VAL A 193 17.68 -5.18 16.01
CA VAL A 193 16.90 -6.23 16.69
C VAL A 193 17.68 -6.75 17.89
N HIS A 194 17.15 -6.55 19.09
CA HIS A 194 17.68 -7.11 20.33
C HIS A 194 16.83 -8.28 20.80
N LEU A 195 17.41 -9.48 20.72
CA LEU A 195 16.78 -10.72 21.17
C LEU A 195 17.18 -11.01 22.62
N TYR A 196 16.19 -11.04 23.50
CA TYR A 196 16.29 -11.54 24.87
C TYR A 196 15.54 -12.87 24.99
N ARG A 197 15.77 -13.61 26.08
CA ARG A 197 15.20 -14.95 26.28
C ARG A 197 13.67 -15.03 26.10
N HIS A 198 12.95 -13.95 26.42
CA HIS A 198 11.49 -13.86 26.35
C HIS A 198 10.98 -12.53 25.78
N LYS A 199 11.86 -11.74 25.17
CA LYS A 199 11.52 -10.39 24.67
C LYS A 199 12.27 -10.10 23.39
N MET A 200 11.60 -9.44 22.45
CA MET A 200 12.22 -8.90 21.25
C MET A 200 12.01 -7.39 21.25
N ASP A 201 13.12 -6.64 21.22
CA ASP A 201 13.08 -5.20 21.03
C ASP A 201 13.54 -4.87 19.61
N ILE A 202 12.75 -4.06 18.91
CA ILE A 202 13.04 -3.59 17.56
C ILE A 202 13.19 -2.08 17.62
N ILE A 203 14.36 -1.56 17.25
CA ILE A 203 14.65 -0.13 17.30
C ILE A 203 14.82 0.35 15.84
N PRO A 204 13.99 1.28 15.35
CA PRO A 204 14.21 1.89 14.05
C PRO A 204 15.62 2.48 13.97
N SER A 205 16.34 2.19 12.90
CA SER A 205 17.57 2.88 12.54
C SER A 205 17.26 3.97 11.52
N ASP A 206 18.02 5.04 11.51
CA ASP A 206 17.92 6.07 10.47
C ASP A 206 18.10 5.43 9.08
N GLY A 207 17.18 5.69 8.15
CA GLY A 207 17.25 5.11 6.81
C GLY A 207 15.99 5.23 5.97
N ASP A 208 16.03 4.61 4.80
CA ASP A 208 14.96 4.60 3.82
C ASP A 208 13.83 3.65 4.26
N ASN A 209 12.85 4.20 4.98
CA ASN A 209 11.75 3.46 5.59
C ASN A 209 10.39 3.75 4.93
N ILE A 210 10.37 4.42 3.79
CA ILE A 210 9.15 4.74 3.04
C ILE A 210 9.24 4.10 1.68
N PHE A 211 8.31 3.19 1.39
CA PHE A 211 8.16 2.63 0.06
C PHE A 211 7.32 3.56 -0.81
N VAL A 212 7.87 3.96 -1.95
CA VAL A 212 7.20 4.76 -2.96
C VAL A 212 6.98 3.87 -4.18
N PRO A 213 5.71 3.51 -4.51
CA PRO A 213 5.41 2.78 -5.73
C PRO A 213 5.89 3.57 -6.96
N HIS A 214 6.48 2.90 -7.95
CA HIS A 214 6.88 3.57 -9.19
C HIS A 214 5.64 4.08 -9.95
N GLU A 215 5.68 5.30 -10.51
CA GLU A 215 4.54 5.91 -11.22
C GLU A 215 4.31 5.33 -12.63
N ASP A 216 5.35 4.74 -13.25
CA ASP A 216 5.33 4.18 -14.61
C ASP A 216 4.50 2.88 -14.76
N VAL A 217 3.60 2.61 -13.80
CA VAL A 217 2.58 1.54 -13.84
C VAL A 217 1.63 1.70 -15.04
N LYS A 218 1.67 2.80 -15.81
CA LYS A 218 0.83 3.02 -17.02
C LYS A 218 0.81 1.85 -18.00
N LYS A 219 1.87 1.03 -18.08
CA LYS A 219 1.89 -0.23 -18.85
C LYS A 219 1.57 -1.50 -18.04
N MET A 220 1.62 -1.46 -16.71
CA MET A 220 1.33 -2.55 -15.76
C MET A 220 -0.11 -2.53 -15.18
N TYR A 221 -0.93 -1.52 -15.48
CA TYR A 221 -2.33 -1.42 -15.01
C TYR A 221 -3.22 -2.59 -15.41
N GLN A 222 -2.82 -3.41 -16.39
CA GLN A 222 -3.58 -4.61 -16.73
C GLN A 222 -3.46 -5.69 -15.64
N GLU A 223 -2.48 -5.62 -14.73
CA GLU A 223 -2.26 -6.69 -13.76
C GLU A 223 -2.10 -6.25 -12.29
N MET A 224 -1.54 -5.08 -11.94
CA MET A 224 -1.29 -4.79 -10.51
C MET A 224 -1.17 -3.30 -10.16
N THR A 225 -2.24 -2.72 -9.59
CA THR A 225 -2.24 -1.82 -8.40
C THR A 225 -3.67 -1.71 -7.83
N LEU A 226 -4.42 -2.82 -7.76
CA LEU A 226 -5.81 -2.78 -7.25
C LEU A 226 -5.87 -2.28 -5.80
N ALA A 227 -4.80 -2.52 -5.03
CA ALA A 227 -4.65 -2.05 -3.67
C ALA A 227 -4.76 -0.52 -3.52
N ALA A 228 -4.39 0.24 -4.57
CA ALA A 228 -4.44 1.70 -4.55
C ALA A 228 -5.88 2.26 -4.53
N PHE A 229 -6.88 1.41 -4.83
CA PHE A 229 -8.31 1.73 -4.83
C PHE A 229 -9.03 1.27 -3.55
N ALA A 230 -8.32 0.67 -2.58
CA ALA A 230 -8.91 0.36 -1.28
C ALA A 230 -9.08 1.65 -0.49
N ASN A 231 -10.31 2.13 -0.34
CA ASN A 231 -10.63 3.35 0.40
C ASN A 231 -10.78 3.05 1.90
N ASP A 232 -10.67 4.07 2.74
CA ASP A 232 -11.08 3.98 4.13
C ASP A 232 -12.59 4.21 4.23
N LEU A 233 -13.35 3.13 4.38
CA LEU A 233 -14.81 3.20 4.42
C LEU A 233 -15.34 3.67 5.78
N ALA A 234 -14.49 3.70 6.81
CA ALA A 234 -14.87 4.17 8.13
C ALA A 234 -14.74 5.69 8.27
N PHE A 235 -13.91 6.32 7.44
CA PHE A 235 -13.63 7.75 7.51
C PHE A 235 -14.73 8.62 6.88
N ASP A 236 -14.96 9.77 7.51
CA ASP A 236 -15.73 10.91 6.99
C ASP A 236 -15.10 12.19 7.56
N TRP A 237 -15.19 13.33 6.86
CA TRP A 237 -14.50 14.56 7.24
C TRP A 237 -14.95 15.10 8.60
N ASP A 238 -16.21 14.88 8.97
CA ASP A 238 -16.81 15.37 10.21
C ASP A 238 -16.90 14.30 11.31
N ILE A 239 -16.19 13.17 11.16
CA ILE A 239 -16.24 12.06 12.12
C ILE A 239 -15.37 12.32 13.36
N SER A 240 -15.84 11.92 14.54
CA SER A 240 -15.00 11.87 15.74
C SER A 240 -14.09 10.64 15.75
N GLU A 241 -13.00 10.69 16.52
CA GLU A 241 -12.09 9.55 16.70
C GLU A 241 -12.82 8.31 17.24
N GLU A 242 -13.66 8.51 18.26
CA GLU A 242 -14.47 7.45 18.87
C GLU A 242 -15.37 6.76 17.84
N LEU A 243 -16.11 7.55 17.06
CA LEU A 243 -17.01 7.02 16.04
C LEU A 243 -16.25 6.38 14.86
N TYR A 244 -15.08 6.90 14.50
CA TYR A 244 -14.20 6.27 13.52
C TYR A 244 -13.74 4.89 14.01
N ASN A 245 -13.27 4.80 15.25
CA ASN A 245 -12.82 3.54 15.85
C ASN A 245 -13.96 2.51 15.96
N ASP A 246 -15.18 2.94 16.26
CA ASP A 246 -16.36 2.05 16.26
C ASP A 246 -16.72 1.52 14.87
N ARG A 247 -16.44 2.28 13.81
CA ARG A 247 -16.74 1.91 12.43
C ARG A 247 -15.65 1.05 11.79
N VAL A 248 -14.40 1.27 12.16
CA VAL A 248 -13.23 0.68 11.49
C VAL A 248 -13.33 -0.84 11.43
N ASP A 249 -13.68 -1.47 12.55
CA ASP A 249 -13.79 -2.92 12.66
C ASP A 249 -14.88 -3.50 11.77
N ASN A 250 -15.92 -2.73 11.45
CA ASN A 250 -17.07 -3.18 10.68
C ASN A 250 -16.94 -2.91 9.18
N LEU A 251 -16.34 -1.78 8.81
CA LEU A 251 -16.30 -1.32 7.43
C LEU A 251 -14.97 -1.63 6.73
N ASN A 252 -13.86 -1.57 7.47
CA ASN A 252 -12.52 -1.78 6.92
C ASN A 252 -12.05 -3.22 7.17
N VAL A 253 -12.30 -4.08 6.18
CA VAL A 253 -12.01 -5.52 6.25
C VAL A 253 -10.63 -5.90 5.70
N LEU A 254 -9.86 -4.90 5.29
CA LEU A 254 -8.53 -5.06 4.72
C LEU A 254 -7.48 -4.39 5.59
N GLN A 255 -6.25 -4.88 5.48
CA GLN A 255 -5.06 -4.28 6.08
C GLN A 255 -3.87 -4.40 5.13
N PHE A 256 -2.96 -3.44 5.21
CA PHE A 256 -1.63 -3.60 4.63
C PHE A 256 -0.72 -4.37 5.57
N VAL A 257 -0.03 -5.37 5.02
CA VAL A 257 1.05 -6.10 5.70
C VAL A 257 2.29 -6.05 4.84
N TRP A 258 3.46 -6.08 5.47
CA TRP A 258 4.73 -6.09 4.74
C TRP A 258 5.10 -7.49 4.28
N GLU A 259 5.36 -7.66 2.99
CA GLU A 259 6.10 -8.82 2.47
C GLU A 259 7.57 -8.68 2.86
N LEU A 260 8.08 -9.66 3.60
CA LEU A 260 9.49 -9.77 3.94
C LEU A 260 10.13 -10.91 3.16
N LYS A 261 11.37 -10.71 2.72
CA LYS A 261 12.24 -11.77 2.19
C LYS A 261 13.54 -11.82 2.97
N GLN A 262 14.15 -12.99 3.00
CA GLN A 262 15.50 -13.12 3.52
C GLN A 262 16.49 -12.63 2.46
N ASP A 263 17.28 -11.62 2.82
CA ASP A 263 18.36 -11.13 2.00
C ASP A 263 19.51 -12.13 1.98
N THR A 264 19.99 -12.49 0.79
CA THR A 264 20.98 -13.56 0.61
C THR A 264 22.38 -13.15 1.05
N TRP A 265 22.69 -11.85 1.09
CA TRP A 265 24.00 -11.34 1.48
C TRP A 265 24.14 -11.15 2.98
N THR A 266 23.14 -10.51 3.60
CA THR A 266 23.15 -10.17 5.02
C THR A 266 22.51 -11.26 5.89
N GLY A 267 21.67 -12.11 5.30
CA GLY A 267 20.88 -13.12 6.01
C GLY A 267 19.69 -12.55 6.80
N GLY A 268 19.50 -11.22 6.82
CA GLY A 268 18.41 -10.54 7.50
C GLY A 268 17.12 -10.47 6.68
N LEU A 269 16.05 -9.98 7.29
CA LEU A 269 14.77 -9.73 6.60
C LEU A 269 14.76 -8.34 5.97
N VAL A 270 14.40 -8.28 4.70
CA VAL A 270 14.19 -7.03 3.95
C VAL A 270 12.72 -6.92 3.54
N PRO A 271 12.08 -5.74 3.70
CA PRO A 271 10.77 -5.50 3.11
C PRO A 271 10.88 -5.45 1.58
N VAL A 272 9.89 -6.01 0.90
CA VAL A 272 9.86 -6.09 -0.56
C VAL A 272 8.69 -5.30 -1.13
N ALA A 273 7.51 -5.49 -0.57
CA ALA A 273 6.32 -4.78 -0.99
C ALA A 273 5.24 -4.80 0.10
N PRO A 274 4.36 -3.79 0.16
CA PRO A 274 3.10 -3.91 0.88
C PRO A 274 2.15 -4.87 0.15
N ILE A 275 1.51 -5.74 0.92
CA ILE A 275 0.45 -6.65 0.48
C ILE A 275 -0.84 -6.24 1.18
N LEU A 276 -1.92 -6.12 0.41
CA LEU A 276 -3.26 -5.94 0.93
C LEU A 276 -3.87 -7.31 1.22
N CYS A 277 -4.23 -7.55 2.47
CA CYS A 277 -4.81 -8.82 2.93
C CYS A 277 -6.16 -8.60 3.63
N ALA A 278 -6.99 -9.63 3.68
CA ALA A 278 -8.14 -9.66 4.56
C ALA A 278 -7.68 -9.63 6.03
N ASN A 279 -8.23 -8.72 6.85
CA ASN A 279 -7.91 -8.60 8.28
C ASN A 279 -8.83 -9.44 9.19
N ARG A 280 -9.85 -10.08 8.59
CA ARG A 280 -10.79 -11.00 9.22
C ARG A 280 -11.34 -11.95 8.16
N ASP A 281 -12.08 -12.96 8.58
CA ASP A 281 -12.83 -13.78 7.63
C ASP A 281 -13.93 -12.94 6.98
N ILE A 282 -14.00 -12.94 5.65
CA ILE A 282 -14.99 -12.20 4.86
C ILE A 282 -15.89 -13.20 4.17
N ARG A 283 -17.17 -13.25 4.53
CA ARG A 283 -18.15 -14.05 3.82
C ARG A 283 -18.88 -13.19 2.80
N LEU A 284 -18.73 -13.51 1.52
CA LEU A 284 -19.48 -12.90 0.44
C LEU A 284 -20.69 -13.77 0.13
N GLU A 285 -21.86 -13.14 -0.06
CA GLU A 285 -23.10 -13.79 -0.46
C GLU A 285 -23.78 -13.04 -1.60
N GLY A 286 -24.25 -13.80 -2.60
CA GLY A 286 -24.85 -13.24 -3.80
C GLY A 286 -23.82 -12.70 -4.78
N MET A 287 -24.26 -12.38 -6.00
CA MET A 287 -23.37 -12.01 -7.11
C MET A 287 -23.00 -10.52 -7.14
N LEU A 288 -23.44 -9.71 -6.17
CA LEU A 288 -23.21 -8.27 -6.19
C LEU A 288 -21.79 -7.94 -5.70
N PRO A 289 -21.08 -7.02 -6.37
CA PRO A 289 -19.80 -6.53 -5.90
C PRO A 289 -20.00 -5.69 -4.64
N MET A 290 -19.19 -5.94 -3.63
CA MET A 290 -19.18 -5.19 -2.37
C MET A 290 -17.85 -4.46 -2.20
N GLU A 291 -17.93 -3.14 -2.00
CA GLU A 291 -16.76 -2.30 -1.74
C GLU A 291 -16.14 -2.72 -0.42
N VAL A 292 -14.82 -2.84 -0.39
CA VAL A 292 -14.05 -3.27 0.78
C VAL A 292 -13.10 -2.19 1.22
N GLY A 293 -13.04 -1.98 2.54
CA GLY A 293 -12.29 -0.88 3.13
C GLY A 293 -10.95 -1.27 3.72
N LEU A 294 -10.03 -0.31 3.74
CA LEU A 294 -8.72 -0.38 4.37
C LEU A 294 -8.59 0.75 5.39
N ALA A 295 -8.23 0.41 6.63
CA ALA A 295 -8.03 1.40 7.68
C ALA A 295 -6.66 2.08 7.54
N TYR A 296 -6.62 3.41 7.52
CA TYR A 296 -5.37 4.19 7.65
C TYR A 296 -5.13 4.72 9.06
N GLY A 297 -6.18 4.75 9.90
CA GLY A 297 -6.15 5.25 11.27
C GLY A 297 -6.54 6.73 11.36
N PHE A 298 -7.15 7.15 12.46
CA PHE A 298 -7.69 8.50 12.61
C PHE A 298 -6.61 9.60 12.51
N GLN A 299 -5.41 9.34 13.07
CA GLN A 299 -4.29 10.30 13.03
C GLN A 299 -3.87 10.67 11.61
N PHE A 300 -3.86 9.70 10.68
CA PHE A 300 -3.54 9.95 9.27
C PHE A 300 -4.45 11.04 8.69
N TRP A 301 -5.73 10.99 9.01
CA TRP A 301 -6.72 11.93 8.52
C TRP A 301 -6.63 13.31 9.18
N GLN A 302 -6.27 13.37 10.48
CA GLN A 302 -5.97 14.64 11.15
C GLN A 302 -4.80 15.37 10.46
N ASP A 303 -3.72 14.64 10.20
CA ASP A 303 -2.52 15.19 9.56
C ASP A 303 -2.83 15.66 8.12
N ALA A 304 -3.67 14.91 7.40
CA ALA A 304 -4.12 15.27 6.05
C ALA A 304 -4.96 16.55 6.05
N ALA A 305 -5.90 16.69 7.00
CA ALA A 305 -6.71 17.89 7.16
C ALA A 305 -5.86 19.13 7.47
N GLN A 306 -4.87 19.00 8.36
CA GLN A 306 -3.96 20.09 8.70
C GLN A 306 -3.10 20.52 7.49
N LYS A 307 -2.59 19.57 6.70
CA LYS A 307 -1.82 19.87 5.48
C LYS A 307 -2.65 20.64 4.45
N LYS A 308 -3.94 20.30 4.31
CA LYS A 308 -4.85 20.99 3.40
C LYS A 308 -5.07 22.45 3.78
N LEU A 309 -5.27 22.74 5.08
CA LEU A 309 -5.43 24.10 5.58
C LEU A 309 -4.18 24.96 5.30
N ILE A 310 -2.98 24.41 5.53
CA ILE A 310 -1.71 25.11 5.27
C ILE A 310 -1.57 25.44 3.77
N GLN A 311 -1.97 24.53 2.88
CA GLN A 311 -1.91 24.77 1.44
C GLN A 311 -2.88 25.87 1.00
N GLU A 312 -4.12 25.85 1.48
CA GLU A 312 -5.11 26.88 1.18
C GLU A 312 -4.63 28.27 1.63
N ASP A 313 -4.08 28.39 2.85
CA ASP A 313 -3.52 29.65 3.37
C ASP A 313 -2.30 30.15 2.58
N SER A 314 -1.47 29.25 2.05
CA SER A 314 -0.30 29.62 1.23
C SER A 314 -0.72 30.20 -0.13
N THR A 315 -1.78 29.66 -0.74
CA THR A 315 -2.27 30.14 -2.04
C THR A 315 -2.94 31.52 -1.99
N VAL A 316 -3.48 31.93 -0.83
CA VAL A 316 -4.12 33.24 -0.66
C VAL A 316 -3.08 34.36 -0.47
N ASN A 317 -1.87 34.04 0.00
CA ASN A 317 -0.83 35.04 0.27
C ASN A 317 0.04 35.40 -0.94
N ASP A 318 0.16 34.51 -1.94
CA ASP A 318 0.97 34.80 -3.14
C ASP A 318 0.29 35.78 -4.11
N ASP A 319 -1.04 35.91 -4.07
CA ASP A 319 -1.77 36.84 -4.94
C ASP A 319 -1.65 38.32 -4.48
N ASN A 320 -1.26 38.58 -3.23
CA ASN A 320 -1.16 39.93 -2.69
C ASN A 320 0.21 40.60 -2.89
N ASN A 321 1.19 39.93 -3.51
CA ASN A 321 2.53 40.48 -3.72
C ASN A 321 2.88 40.82 -5.19
N SER A 322 1.91 40.76 -6.11
CA SER A 322 2.14 41.05 -7.54
C SER A 322 1.85 42.51 -7.98
N SER A 323 1.52 43.41 -7.06
CA SER A 323 1.17 44.80 -7.38
C SER A 323 2.16 45.83 -6.82
N SER A 324 3.40 45.85 -7.29
CA SER A 324 4.23 47.07 -7.26
C SER A 324 5.51 46.93 -8.10
N SER A 325 5.45 47.30 -9.38
CA SER A 325 6.56 48.02 -10.04
C SER A 325 6.12 48.58 -11.39
N THR A 326 5.67 49.83 -11.39
CA THR A 326 5.70 50.67 -12.60
C THR A 326 6.24 52.03 -12.20
N LEU A 327 7.56 52.12 -12.07
CA LEU A 327 8.27 53.40 -12.05
C LEU A 327 9.19 53.44 -13.28
N LYS A 328 8.77 54.29 -14.23
CA LYS A 328 9.54 54.71 -15.39
C LYS A 328 10.79 55.45 -14.91
N ASN A 329 11.96 55.00 -15.33
CA ASN A 329 13.16 55.83 -15.33
C ASN A 329 13.55 56.17 -16.77
N SER A 330 13.59 57.46 -17.06
CA SER A 330 14.22 58.04 -18.25
C SER A 330 15.26 59.06 -17.78
N SER A 331 16.49 58.90 -18.28
CA SER A 331 17.47 59.98 -18.56
C SER A 331 18.14 60.64 -17.34
N THR A 332 19.40 61.11 -17.31
CA THR A 332 20.71 60.94 -17.98
C THR A 332 21.69 61.78 -17.10
N GLU A 333 23.00 61.56 -17.25
CA GLU A 333 24.14 62.43 -16.84
C GLU A 333 24.60 62.39 -15.36
N LEU A 334 25.82 61.94 -15.02
CA LEU A 334 27.21 62.46 -15.23
C LEU A 334 27.70 63.33 -14.04
N VAL A 335 28.98 63.13 -13.70
CA VAL A 335 29.89 63.97 -12.87
C VAL A 335 30.14 63.55 -11.41
N SER A 336 31.28 62.85 -11.24
CA SER A 336 32.45 63.22 -10.43
C SER A 336 32.40 63.24 -8.88
N SER A 337 33.28 62.40 -8.33
CA SER A 337 34.34 62.73 -7.35
C SER A 337 34.12 62.50 -5.84
N THR A 338 35.17 61.85 -5.30
CA THR A 338 35.88 62.14 -4.03
C THR A 338 35.51 61.36 -2.77
N LEU A 339 36.50 60.57 -2.35
CA LEU A 339 36.94 60.12 -1.01
C LEU A 339 36.01 60.24 0.21
N GLY A 340 36.09 59.20 1.05
CA GLY A 340 36.47 59.43 2.46
C GLY A 340 35.96 58.41 3.48
N LEU A 341 36.89 57.54 3.90
CA LEU A 341 36.92 56.64 5.07
C LEU A 341 36.17 55.30 4.98
#